data_AF-A0A2H0KTC6-F1
#
_entry.id   AF-A0A2H0KTC6-F1
#
_cell.length_a   1.000
_cell.length_b   1.000
_cell.length_c   1.000
_cell.angle_alpha   90.00
_cell.angle_beta   90.00
_cell.angle_gamma   90.00
#
_symmetry.space_group_name_H-M   'P 1'
#
loop_
_entity.id
_entity.type
_entity.pdbx_description
1 polymer ?
#
loop_
_entity_poly.entity_id
_entity_poly.type
_entity_poly.pdbx_seq_one_letter_code
_entity_poly.pdbx_strand_id
1 'polypeptide(L)'
;MALKPAIFLYIVIIFSAIIHEYAHGLMAYQLGDPTAKYSGRLTLNPLAHIDPFGTVVLPLMLLWMGGFFIGYAKPVPFSPLNFKNEKSGTALVGIAGPASNLLIALILGLFVR
;
A
#
# COMPACT_ATOMS: atom_id res chain seq x y z
N MET A 1 3.95 -26.01 1.86
CA MET A 1 4.84 -24.86 1.63
C MET A 1 5.74 -24.72 2.85
N ALA A 2 7.07 -24.60 2.71
CA ALA A 2 7.93 -24.47 3.89
C ALA A 2 7.58 -23.19 4.68
N LEU A 3 7.64 -23.23 6.02
CA LEU A 3 7.25 -22.09 6.88
C LEU A 3 8.11 -20.84 6.63
N LYS A 4 9.40 -21.04 6.31
CA LYS A 4 10.37 -19.96 6.06
C LYS A 4 10.00 -19.06 4.86
N PRO A 5 9.74 -19.58 3.64
CA PRO A 5 9.34 -18.74 2.50
C PRO A 5 7.98 -18.05 2.70
N ALA A 6 7.05 -18.65 3.45
CA ALA A 6 5.76 -18.02 3.74
C ALA A 6 5.91 -16.77 4.61
N ILE A 7 6.73 -16.84 5.67
CA ILE A 7 7.03 -15.69 6.54
C ILE A 7 7.75 -14.57 5.75
N PHE A 8 8.73 -14.95 4.93
CA PHE A 8 9.43 -13.99 4.07
C PHE A 8 8.46 -13.26 3.13
N LEU A 9 7.61 -14.00 2.43
CA LEU A 9 6.61 -13.44 1.52
C LEU A 9 5.65 -12.49 2.25
N TYR A 10 5.20 -12.87 3.45
CA TYR A 10 4.30 -12.06 4.26
C TYR A 10 4.92 -10.71 4.64
N ILE A 11 6.18 -10.71 5.08
CA ILE A 11 6.92 -9.49 5.40
C ILE A 11 7.02 -8.60 4.17
N VAL A 12 7.42 -9.16 3.02
CA VAL A 12 7.56 -8.40 1.77
C VAL A 12 6.24 -7.78 1.34
N ILE A 13 5.12 -8.53 1.41
CA ILE A 13 3.79 -8.02 1.05
C ILE A 13 3.38 -6.85 1.95
N ILE A 14 3.59 -6.97 3.27
CA ILE A 14 3.24 -5.88 4.20
C ILE A 14 4.05 -4.62 3.90
N PHE A 15 5.37 -4.74 3.79
CA PHE A 15 6.21 -3.58 3.50
C PHE A 15 5.89 -2.97 2.14
N SER A 16 5.68 -3.81 1.11
CA SER A 16 5.26 -3.34 -0.21
C SER A 16 3.93 -2.60 -0.15
N ALA A 17 2.94 -3.11 0.58
CA ALA A 17 1.64 -2.48 0.71
C ALA A 17 1.70 -1.12 1.45
N ILE A 18 2.53 -1.02 2.49
CA ILE A 18 2.72 0.25 3.21
C ILE A 18 3.37 1.29 2.30
N ILE A 19 4.43 0.90 1.56
CA ILE A 19 5.09 1.83 0.63
C ILE A 19 4.15 2.22 -0.51
N HIS A 20 3.30 1.31 -0.99
CA HIS A 20 2.28 1.56 -2.00
C HIS A 20 1.30 2.66 -1.57
N GLU A 21 0.71 2.50 -0.38
CA GLU A 21 -0.22 3.47 0.19
C GLU A 21 0.47 4.80 0.52
N TYR A 22 1.69 4.74 1.07
CA TYR A 22 2.50 5.92 1.31
C TYR A 22 2.80 6.69 0.02
N ALA A 23 3.08 5.99 -1.09
CA ALA A 23 3.34 6.61 -2.39
C ALA A 23 2.11 7.34 -2.94
N HIS A 24 0.90 6.77 -2.79
CA HIS A 24 -0.35 7.47 -3.09
C HIS A 24 -0.47 8.77 -2.29
N GLY A 25 -0.31 8.69 -0.97
CA GLY A 25 -0.40 9.85 -0.08
C GLY A 25 0.67 10.91 -0.36
N LEU A 26 1.91 10.49 -0.65
CA LEU A 26 3.02 11.38 -0.95
C LEU A 26 2.80 12.12 -2.28
N MET A 27 2.34 11.41 -3.31
CA MET A 27 1.99 12.02 -4.60
C MET A 27 0.86 13.04 -4.42
N ALA A 28 -0.20 12.68 -3.68
CA ALA A 28 -1.30 13.59 -3.40
C ALA A 28 -0.81 14.85 -2.68
N TYR A 29 0.06 14.70 -1.67
CA TYR A 29 0.67 15.80 -0.93
C TYR A 29 1.52 16.71 -1.83
N GLN A 30 2.35 16.13 -2.70
CA GLN A 30 3.17 16.90 -3.66
C GLN A 30 2.32 17.66 -4.68
N LEU A 31 1.16 17.12 -5.05
CA LEU A 31 0.19 17.77 -5.95
C LEU A 31 -0.69 18.82 -5.25
N GLY A 32 -0.51 19.01 -3.94
CA GLY A 32 -1.19 20.05 -3.15
C GLY A 32 -2.32 19.55 -2.26
N ASP A 33 -2.54 18.24 -2.14
CA ASP A 33 -3.57 17.66 -1.27
C ASP A 33 -3.02 17.19 0.10
N PRO A 34 -3.28 17.92 1.20
CA PRO A 34 -2.82 17.53 2.52
C PRO A 34 -3.72 16.51 3.24
N THR A 35 -4.78 15.98 2.61
CA THR A 35 -5.77 15.09 3.25
C THR A 35 -5.13 13.86 3.92
N ALA A 36 -4.22 13.18 3.23
CA ALA A 36 -3.47 12.04 3.78
C ALA A 36 -2.62 12.43 5.00
N LYS A 37 -2.00 13.62 4.97
CA LYS A 37 -1.17 14.13 6.05
C LYS A 37 -2.00 14.48 7.29
N TYR A 38 -3.11 15.19 7.11
CA TYR A 38 -3.98 15.59 8.22
C TYR A 38 -4.75 14.42 8.83
N SER A 39 -5.02 13.36 8.06
CA SER A 39 -5.58 12.11 8.58
C SER A 39 -4.55 11.21 9.28
N GLY A 40 -3.29 11.65 9.39
CA GLY A 40 -2.21 10.87 10.00
C GLY A 40 -1.80 9.63 9.18
N ARG A 41 -2.21 9.55 7.90
CA ARG A 41 -1.93 8.41 7.02
C ARG A 41 -0.73 8.60 6.11
N LEU A 42 -0.12 9.77 6.07
CA LEU A 42 1.18 9.97 5.41
C LEU A 42 2.32 9.49 6.33
N THR A 43 2.44 8.18 6.51
CA THR A 43 3.42 7.55 7.42
C THR A 43 3.85 6.18 6.90
N LEU A 44 5.02 5.69 7.33
CA LEU A 44 5.45 4.31 7.10
C LEU A 44 5.07 3.38 8.26
N ASN A 45 4.30 3.87 9.23
CA ASN A 45 3.82 3.06 10.33
C ASN A 45 2.77 2.05 9.81
N PRO A 46 3.01 0.72 9.89
CA PRO A 46 2.05 -0.31 9.47
C PRO A 46 0.70 -0.14 10.14
N LEU A 47 0.67 0.24 11.42
CA LEU A 47 -0.55 0.35 12.21
C LEU A 47 -1.53 1.39 11.65
N ALA A 48 -1.05 2.42 10.95
CA ALA A 48 -1.89 3.43 10.32
C ALA A 48 -2.65 2.91 9.07
N HIS A 49 -2.18 1.79 8.51
CA HIS A 49 -2.67 1.20 7.26
C HIS A 49 -3.42 -0.11 7.48
N ILE A 50 -3.58 -0.56 8.72
CA ILE A 50 -4.33 -1.77 9.03
C ILE A 50 -5.83 -1.47 8.95
N ASP A 51 -6.52 -2.28 8.15
CA ASP A 51 -7.95 -2.47 8.25
C ASP A 51 -8.24 -3.73 9.07
N PRO A 52 -8.90 -3.66 10.24
CA PRO A 52 -9.12 -4.82 11.09
C PRO A 52 -9.80 -5.99 10.35
N PHE A 53 -10.69 -5.69 9.42
CA PHE A 53 -11.35 -6.73 8.63
C PHE A 53 -10.46 -7.19 7.48
N GLY A 54 -10.06 -6.29 6.59
CA GLY A 54 -9.33 -6.61 5.36
C GLY A 54 -7.89 -7.10 5.55
N THR A 55 -7.21 -6.65 6.61
CA THR A 55 -5.81 -6.99 6.89
C THR A 55 -5.66 -8.17 7.86
N VAL A 56 -6.65 -8.43 8.73
CA VAL A 56 -6.56 -9.46 9.78
C VAL A 56 -7.63 -10.53 9.64
N VAL A 57 -8.92 -10.16 9.73
CA VAL A 57 -10.01 -11.15 9.76
C VAL A 57 -10.13 -11.91 8.45
N LEU A 58 -10.16 -11.20 7.32
CA LEU A 58 -10.35 -11.79 5.99
C LEU A 58 -9.22 -12.78 5.63
N PRO A 59 -7.92 -12.44 5.76
CA PRO A 59 -6.86 -13.40 5.47
C PRO A 59 -6.89 -14.63 6.37
N LEU A 60 -7.17 -14.48 7.67
CA LEU A 60 -7.25 -15.61 8.60
C LEU A 60 -8.41 -16.55 8.28
N MET A 61 -9.57 -15.99 7.93
CA MET A 61 -10.74 -16.76 7.51
C MET A 61 -10.46 -17.54 6.23
N LEU A 62 -9.85 -16.92 5.22
CA LEU A 62 -9.52 -17.57 3.95
C LEU A 62 -8.44 -18.65 4.09
N LEU A 63 -7.45 -18.41 4.95
CA LEU A 63 -6.45 -19.43 5.30
C LEU A 63 -7.11 -20.66 5.92
N TRP A 64 -8.08 -20.46 6.82
CA TRP A 64 -8.82 -21.54 7.47
C TRP A 64 -9.75 -22.30 6.50
N MET A 65 -10.39 -21.60 5.57
CA MET A 65 -11.38 -22.19 4.65
C MET A 65 -10.79 -22.91 3.43
N GLY A 66 -9.58 -22.54 2.99
CA GLY A 66 -9.04 -23.11 1.75
C GLY A 66 -7.57 -22.82 1.47
N GLY A 67 -6.82 -22.26 2.42
CA GLY A 67 -5.39 -21.97 2.26
C GLY A 67 -5.07 -20.77 1.36
N PHE A 68 -6.06 -19.96 1.00
CA PHE A 68 -5.84 -18.72 0.24
C PHE A 68 -5.50 -17.56 1.19
N PHE A 69 -4.63 -16.66 0.75
CA PHE A 69 -4.26 -15.46 1.49
C PHE A 69 -4.60 -14.22 0.65
N ILE A 70 -5.76 -13.63 0.90
CA ILE A 70 -6.21 -12.37 0.27
C ILE A 70 -6.50 -11.38 1.39
N GLY A 71 -5.95 -10.18 1.26
CA GLY A 71 -6.20 -9.07 2.16
C GLY A 71 -5.93 -7.75 1.47
N TYR A 72 -6.43 -6.66 2.06
CA TYR A 72 -6.19 -5.30 1.60
C TYR A 72 -5.80 -4.40 2.78
N ALA A 73 -5.00 -3.39 2.47
CA ALA A 73 -4.66 -2.33 3.41
C ALA A 73 -5.79 -1.28 3.44
N LYS A 74 -5.85 -0.53 4.53
CA LYS A 74 -6.73 0.62 4.65
C LYS A 74 -6.26 1.71 3.67
N PRO A 75 -7.07 2.10 2.68
CA PRO A 75 -6.62 3.02 1.64
C PRO A 75 -6.34 4.42 2.20
N VAL A 76 -5.35 5.10 1.64
CA VAL A 76 -5.01 6.49 1.99
C VAL A 76 -6.02 7.46 1.37
N PRO A 77 -6.63 8.36 2.16
CA PRO A 77 -7.60 9.31 1.65
C PRO A 77 -6.91 10.43 0.87
N PHE A 78 -7.53 10.86 -0.21
CA PHE A 78 -7.14 12.05 -0.95
C PHE A 78 -8.37 12.79 -1.47
N SER A 79 -8.23 14.08 -1.77
CA SER A 79 -9.26 14.93 -2.34
C SER A 79 -8.83 15.47 -3.70
N PRO A 80 -9.46 15.03 -4.80
CA PRO A 80 -9.17 15.53 -6.15
C PRO A 80 -9.30 17.04 -6.30
N LEU A 81 -10.21 17.64 -5.51
CA LEU A 81 -10.54 19.07 -5.53
C LEU A 81 -9.36 19.96 -5.10
N ASN A 82 -8.36 19.40 -4.41
CA ASN A 82 -7.17 20.13 -3.99
C ASN A 82 -6.10 20.22 -5.09
N PHE A 83 -6.26 19.50 -6.21
CA PHE A 83 -5.30 19.51 -7.31
C PHE A 83 -5.54 20.67 -8.26
N LYS A 84 -4.46 21.24 -8.82
CA LYS A 84 -4.55 22.25 -9.89
C LYS A 84 -5.28 21.72 -11.14
N ASN A 85 -5.13 20.43 -11.42
CA ASN A 85 -5.86 19.71 -12.45
C ASN A 85 -6.33 18.38 -11.87
N GLU A 86 -7.63 18.27 -11.59
CA GLU A 86 -8.22 17.13 -10.90
C GLU A 86 -7.98 15.80 -11.64
N LYS A 87 -8.10 15.81 -12.97
CA LYS A 87 -7.97 14.59 -13.79
C LYS A 87 -6.53 14.08 -13.79
N SER A 88 -5.58 14.96 -14.12
CA SER A 88 -4.16 14.60 -14.15
C SER A 88 -3.64 14.27 -12.76
N GLY A 89 -4.06 15.03 -11.73
CA GLY A 89 -3.67 14.77 -10.36
C GLY A 89 -4.16 13.41 -9.85
N THR A 90 -5.44 13.09 -10.08
CA THR A 90 -6.01 11.78 -9.72
C THR A 90 -5.31 10.63 -10.45
N ALA A 91 -4.99 10.79 -11.73
CA ALA A 91 -4.26 9.77 -12.49
C ALA A 91 -2.84 9.55 -11.95
N LEU A 92 -2.11 10.63 -11.64
CA LEU A 92 -0.77 10.55 -11.06
C LEU A 92 -0.77 9.88 -9.68
N VAL A 93 -1.73 10.26 -8.82
CA VAL A 93 -1.93 9.60 -7.53
C VAL A 93 -2.20 8.11 -7.76
N GLY A 94 -3.14 7.75 -8.64
CA GLY A 94 -3.48 6.35 -8.90
C GLY A 94 -2.32 5.48 -9.41
N ILE A 95 -1.36 6.07 -10.14
CA ILE A 95 -0.18 5.34 -10.64
C ILE A 95 0.94 5.26 -9.58
N ALA A 96 0.98 6.17 -8.61
CA ALA A 96 2.07 6.27 -7.63
C ALA A 96 2.31 4.97 -6.84
N GLY A 97 1.25 4.33 -6.34
CA GLY A 97 1.35 3.05 -5.63
C GLY A 97 1.87 1.91 -6.52
N PRO A 98 1.25 1.62 -7.69
CA PRO A 98 1.77 0.60 -8.61
C PRO A 98 3.22 0.85 -9.02
N ALA A 99 3.57 2.12 -9.30
CA ALA A 99 4.93 2.51 -9.64
C ALA A 99 5.93 2.24 -8.50
N SER A 100 5.55 2.46 -7.23
CA SER A 100 6.43 2.15 -6.10
C SER A 100 6.69 0.66 -5.97
N ASN A 101 5.68 -0.19 -6.20
CA ASN A 101 5.87 -1.65 -6.16
C ASN A 101 6.79 -2.12 -7.29
N LEU A 102 6.65 -1.58 -8.49
CA LEU A 102 7.56 -1.88 -9.61
C LEU A 102 8.99 -1.45 -9.30
N LEU A 103 9.18 -0.28 -8.67
CA LEU A 103 10.49 0.21 -8.26
C LEU A 103 11.12 -0.69 -7.18
N ILE A 104 10.34 -1.12 -6.18
CA ILE A 104 10.80 -2.09 -5.17
C ILE A 104 11.21 -3.40 -5.84
N ALA A 105 10.38 -3.94 -6.74
CA ALA A 105 10.65 -5.18 -7.45
C ALA A 105 11.92 -5.07 -8.30
N LEU A 106 12.14 -3.94 -8.97
CA LEU A 106 13.34 -3.69 -9.77
C LEU A 106 14.59 -3.62 -8.89
N ILE A 107 14.55 -2.85 -7.79
CA ILE A 107 15.69 -2.71 -6.88
C ILE A 107 16.03 -4.06 -6.24
N LEU A 108 15.07 -4.71 -5.60
CA LEU A 108 15.31 -6.00 -4.93
C LEU A 108 15.69 -7.09 -5.94
N GLY A 109 15.07 -7.10 -7.13
CA GLY A 109 15.39 -8.04 -8.19
C GLY A 109 16.82 -7.90 -8.72
N LEU A 110 17.40 -6.69 -8.69
CA LEU A 110 18.81 -6.48 -9.02
C LEU A 110 19.76 -7.02 -7.93
N PHE A 111 19.36 -6.98 -6.65
CA PHE A 111 20.16 -7.49 -5.53
C PHE A 111 20.06 -9.00 -5.30
N VAL A 112 18.97 -9.63 -5.75
CA VAL A 112 18.73 -11.08 -5.57
C VAL A 112 19.35 -11.92 -6.69
N ARG A 113 19.78 -11.29 -7.80
CA ARG A 113 20.58 -11.92 -8.85
C ARG A 113 22.02 -12.13 -8.40
#